data_AF-A0A960FD58-F1
#
_entry.id   AF-A0A960FD58-F1
#
_cell.length_a   1.000
_cell.length_b   1.000
_cell.length_c   1.000
_cell.angle_alpha   90.00
_cell.angle_beta   90.00
_cell.angle_gamma   90.00
#
_symmetry.space_group_name_H-M   'P 1'
#
loop_
_entity.id
_entity.type
_entity.pdbx_description
1 polymer ?
#
loop_
_entity_poly.entity_id
_entity_poly.type
_entity_poly.pdbx_seq_one_letter_code
_entity_poly.pdbx_strand_id
1 'polypeptide(L)'
;MAETTDTPSCPVPQPVLPVATELDERSRTIVERIGHHAFYGQWGHAPELIHSWMDFYQPIMTGGRLDIRTKELCRIRVAALNGCHY
;
A
#
# COMPACT_ATOMS: atom_id res chain seq x y z
N MET A 1 -13.96 29.56 -11.47
CA MET A 1 -13.51 28.18 -11.75
C MET A 1 -12.27 27.97 -10.91
N ALA A 2 -12.36 27.16 -9.85
CA ALA A 2 -11.26 26.99 -8.91
C ALA A 2 -10.15 26.16 -9.57
N GLU A 3 -8.99 26.79 -9.72
CA GLU A 3 -7.74 26.20 -10.17
C GLU A 3 -7.30 25.16 -9.13
N THR A 4 -7.40 23.88 -9.50
CA THR A 4 -6.93 22.78 -8.67
C THR A 4 -5.42 22.74 -8.82
N THR A 5 -4.71 23.31 -7.85
CA THR A 5 -3.26 23.17 -7.74
C THR A 5 -2.92 21.72 -7.47
N ASP A 6 -2.63 20.99 -8.56
CA ASP A 6 -2.10 19.64 -8.57
C ASP A 6 -0.70 19.66 -7.93
N THR A 7 -0.67 19.50 -6.61
CA THR A 7 0.58 19.38 -5.86
C THR A 7 1.05 17.94 -6.06
N PRO A 8 2.27 17.70 -6.60
CA PRO A 8 2.72 16.34 -6.84
C PRO A 8 2.77 15.56 -5.52
N SER A 9 1.93 14.53 -5.44
CA SER A 9 1.68 13.65 -4.28
C SER A 9 2.92 12.90 -3.77
N CYS A 10 4.07 12.99 -4.45
CA CYS A 10 5.35 12.43 -4.01
C CYS A 10 6.48 13.09 -4.84
N PRO A 11 7.58 13.57 -4.22
CA PRO A 11 8.72 14.14 -4.96
C PRO A 11 9.54 13.07 -5.72
N VAL A 12 9.25 11.78 -5.50
CA VAL A 12 9.91 10.67 -6.17
C VAL A 12 9.15 10.35 -7.47
N PRO A 13 9.81 10.30 -8.64
CA PRO A 13 9.19 9.85 -9.88
C PRO A 13 8.52 8.49 -9.68
N GLN A 14 7.20 8.45 -9.72
CA GLN A 14 6.46 7.20 -9.63
C GLN A 14 6.39 6.57 -11.02
N PRO A 15 6.81 5.30 -11.20
CA PRO A 15 6.56 4.62 -12.45
C PRO A 15 5.04 4.52 -12.66
N VAL A 16 4.55 5.01 -13.81
CA VAL A 16 3.17 4.80 -14.22
C VAL A 16 3.07 3.37 -14.74
N LEU A 17 2.72 2.47 -13.83
CA LEU A 17 2.55 1.06 -14.17
C LEU A 17 1.16 0.86 -14.77
N PRO A 18 1.03 0.10 -15.88
CA PRO A 18 -0.28 -0.30 -16.35
C PRO A 18 -0.96 -1.09 -15.23
N VAL A 19 -2.24 -0.77 -14.97
CA VAL A 19 -3.04 -1.57 -14.05
C VAL A 19 -3.18 -2.96 -14.66
N ALA A 20 -2.36 -3.89 -14.21
CA ALA A 20 -2.53 -5.30 -14.53
C ALA A 20 -3.79 -5.76 -13.77
N THR A 21 -4.87 -5.95 -14.51
CA THR A 21 -6.17 -6.36 -13.97
C THR A 21 -6.19 -7.82 -13.50
N GLU A 22 -5.24 -8.62 -13.97
CA GLU A 22 -5.15 -10.03 -13.61
C GLU A 22 -4.33 -10.22 -12.34
N LEU A 23 -5.03 -10.58 -11.26
CA LEU A 23 -4.42 -10.99 -10.01
C LEU A 23 -4.01 -12.46 -10.10
N ASP A 24 -2.83 -12.77 -9.57
CA ASP A 24 -2.43 -14.14 -9.29
C ASP A 24 -3.38 -14.79 -8.27
N GLU A 25 -3.34 -16.11 -8.16
CA GLU A 25 -4.26 -16.88 -7.32
C GLU A 25 -4.23 -16.47 -5.84
N ARG A 26 -3.04 -16.23 -5.28
CA ARG A 26 -2.88 -15.85 -3.87
C ARG A 26 -3.45 -14.46 -3.63
N SER A 27 -3.12 -13.50 -4.50
CA SER A 27 -3.66 -12.13 -4.38
C SER A 27 -5.17 -12.11 -4.58
N ARG A 28 -5.70 -12.89 -5.53
CA ARG A 28 -7.14 -13.02 -5.76
C ARG A 28 -7.87 -13.53 -4.53
N THR A 29 -7.39 -14.63 -3.94
CA THR A 29 -7.95 -15.22 -2.71
C THR A 29 -7.99 -14.20 -1.56
N ILE A 30 -6.92 -13.41 -1.40
CA ILE A 30 -6.87 -12.39 -0.35
C ILE A 30 -7.90 -11.30 -0.64
N VAL A 31 -7.91 -10.79 -1.86
CA VAL A 31 -8.79 -9.70 -2.27
C VAL A 31 -10.27 -10.08 -2.18
N GLU A 32 -10.64 -11.30 -2.52
CA GLU A 32 -12.01 -11.81 -2.34
C GLU A 32 -12.43 -11.85 -0.86
N ARG A 33 -11.47 -12.06 0.06
CA ARG A 33 -11.73 -12.11 1.50
C ARG A 33 -11.79 -10.74 2.16
N ILE A 34 -10.89 -9.81 1.80
CA ILE A 34 -10.71 -8.54 2.53
C ILE A 34 -10.90 -7.29 1.67
N GLY A 35 -11.12 -7.42 0.36
CA GLY A 35 -11.17 -6.32 -0.60
C GLY A 35 -9.78 -5.81 -1.00
N HIS A 36 -9.64 -4.49 -1.18
CA HIS A 36 -8.39 -3.83 -1.59
C HIS A 36 -7.89 -4.15 -3.03
N HIS A 37 -8.80 -4.35 -3.99
CA HIS A 37 -8.45 -4.57 -5.40
C HIS A 37 -7.44 -3.54 -5.96
N ALA A 38 -7.62 -2.25 -5.64
CA ALA A 38 -6.72 -1.20 -6.13
C ALA A 38 -5.29 -1.35 -5.59
N PHE A 39 -5.14 -1.79 -4.33
CA PHE A 39 -3.83 -1.98 -3.72
C PHE A 39 -3.11 -3.19 -4.31
N TYR A 40 -3.76 -4.36 -4.38
CA TYR A 40 -3.14 -5.56 -4.94
C TYR A 40 -2.93 -5.45 -6.46
N GLY A 41 -3.82 -4.77 -7.18
CA GLY A 41 -3.73 -4.57 -8.63
C GLY A 41 -2.50 -3.74 -9.06
N GLN A 42 -1.99 -2.84 -8.20
CA GLN A 42 -0.73 -2.13 -8.47
C GLN A 42 0.45 -3.08 -8.66
N TRP A 43 0.39 -4.26 -8.05
CA TRP A 43 1.44 -5.28 -8.08
C TRP A 43 1.17 -6.40 -9.09
N GLY A 44 0.12 -6.31 -9.91
CA GLY A 44 -0.22 -7.40 -10.84
C GLY A 44 0.88 -7.71 -11.88
N HIS A 45 1.81 -6.77 -12.10
CA HIS A 45 3.00 -6.98 -12.94
C HIS A 45 4.13 -7.77 -12.24
N ALA A 46 4.08 -7.91 -10.91
CA ALA A 46 5.10 -8.56 -10.07
C ALA A 46 4.49 -9.07 -8.74
N PRO A 47 3.59 -10.09 -8.79
CA PRO A 47 2.82 -10.54 -7.62
C PRO A 47 3.69 -11.06 -6.47
N GLU A 48 4.83 -11.67 -6.78
CA GLU A 48 5.79 -12.17 -5.79
C GLU A 48 6.38 -11.05 -4.90
N LEU A 49 6.45 -9.81 -5.41
CA LEU A 49 6.94 -8.67 -4.62
C LEU A 49 5.95 -8.31 -3.52
N ILE A 50 4.66 -8.22 -3.84
CA ILE A 50 3.65 -7.90 -2.81
C ILE A 50 3.50 -9.03 -1.80
N HIS A 51 3.65 -10.28 -2.23
CA HIS A 51 3.67 -11.43 -1.33
C HIS A 51 4.82 -11.34 -0.33
N SER A 52 6.05 -11.15 -0.84
CA SER A 52 7.25 -11.04 0.01
C SER A 52 7.17 -9.84 0.95
N TRP A 53 6.65 -8.71 0.45
CA TRP A 53 6.44 -7.53 1.27
C TRP A 53 5.42 -7.79 2.38
N MET A 54 4.30 -8.44 2.10
CA MET A 54 3.29 -8.79 3.12
C MET A 54 3.81 -9.80 4.14
N ASP A 55 4.58 -10.80 3.70
CA ASP A 55 5.19 -11.81 4.58
C ASP A 55 6.17 -11.16 5.57
N PHE A 56 6.86 -10.09 5.16
CA PHE A 56 7.69 -9.26 6.04
C PHE A 56 6.88 -8.27 6.90
N TYR A 57 5.95 -7.54 6.30
CA TYR A 57 5.31 -6.38 6.90
C TYR A 57 4.22 -6.75 7.90
N GLN A 58 3.40 -7.75 7.58
CA GLN A 58 2.23 -8.10 8.38
C GLN A 58 2.59 -8.54 9.81
N PRO A 59 3.62 -9.38 10.05
CA PRO A 59 4.04 -9.75 11.41
C PRO A 59 4.49 -8.55 12.26
N ILE A 60 5.15 -7.57 11.64
CA ILE A 60 5.57 -6.34 12.33
C ILE A 60 4.33 -5.55 12.77
N MET A 61 3.30 -5.48 11.94
CA MET A 61 2.09 -4.71 12.24
C MET A 61 1.18 -5.38 13.27
N THR A 62 0.94 -6.68 13.15
CA THR A 62 -0.07 -7.37 13.98
C THR A 62 0.50 -8.06 15.22
N GLY A 63 1.80 -8.36 15.27
CA GLY A 63 2.43 -9.12 16.36
C GLY A 63 3.39 -8.30 17.25
N GLY A 64 4.27 -8.96 18.01
CA GLY A 64 5.35 -8.30 18.75
C GLY A 64 4.94 -7.63 20.07
N ARG A 65 5.83 -6.77 20.60
CA ARG A 65 5.73 -6.20 21.98
C ARG A 65 4.91 -4.91 22.07
N LEU A 66 4.74 -4.20 20.95
CA LEU A 66 3.96 -2.96 20.91
C LEU A 66 2.55 -3.27 20.42
N ASP A 67 1.56 -2.61 21.00
CA ASP A 67 0.19 -2.73 20.56
C ASP A 67 0.00 -2.11 19.16
N ILE A 68 -1.06 -2.55 18.47
CA ILE A 68 -1.38 -2.11 17.10
C ILE A 68 -1.62 -0.59 17.06
N ARG A 69 -2.27 -0.01 18.08
CA ARG A 69 -2.60 1.42 18.12
C ARG A 69 -1.33 2.26 18.15
N THR A 70 -0.32 1.91 18.96
CA THR A 70 0.96 2.61 19.00
C THR A 70 1.67 2.58 17.64
N LYS A 71 1.68 1.43 16.96
CA LYS A 71 2.30 1.31 15.63
C LYS A 71 1.58 2.16 14.59
N GLU A 72 0.24 2.19 14.64
CA GLU A 72 -0.55 2.98 13.71
C GLU A 72 -0.33 4.48 13.91
N LEU A 73 -0.22 4.94 15.17
CA LEU A 73 0.16 6.33 15.45
C LEU A 73 1.54 6.67 14.87
N CYS A 74 2.52 5.76 14.98
CA CYS A 74 3.83 5.95 14.35
C CYS A 74 3.71 6.04 12.82
N ARG A 75 2.91 5.18 12.18
CA ARG A 75 2.71 5.20 10.72
C ARG A 75 2.09 6.50 10.25
N ILE A 76 1.03 6.96 10.91
CA ILE A 76 0.38 8.24 10.58
C ILE A 76 1.38 9.39 10.71
N ARG A 77 2.20 9.38 11.77
CA ARG A 77 3.23 10.42 11.95
C ARG A 77 4.29 10.37 10.87
N VAL A 78 4.80 9.19 10.51
CA VAL A 78 5.79 9.01 9.45
C VAL A 78 5.21 9.42 8.10
N ALA A 79 3.99 9.04 7.78
CA ALA A 79 3.29 9.43 6.55
C ALA A 79 3.16 10.96 6.46
N ALA A 80 2.70 11.61 7.53
CA ALA A 80 2.59 13.06 7.60
C ALA A 80 3.94 13.78 7.44
N LEU A 81 5.02 13.24 8.00
CA LEU A 81 6.37 13.79 7.83
C LEU A 81 6.91 13.68 6.40
N ASN A 82 6.44 12.69 5.64
CA ASN A 82 6.87 12.43 4.27
C ASN A 82 5.88 12.93 3.21
N GLY A 83 4.80 13.62 3.60
CA GLY A 83 3.77 14.08 2.66
C GLY A 83 3.00 12.94 1.98
N CYS A 84 2.94 11.76 2.61
CA CYS A 84 2.16 10.63 2.12
C CYS A 84 0.72 10.75 2.64
N HIS A 85 -0.19 11.18 1.77
CA HIS A 85 -1.57 11.56 2.13
C HIS A 85 -2.62 10.50 1.78
N TYR A 86 -2.21 9.37 1.19
CA TYR A 86 -3.08 8.37 0.57
C TYR A 86 -3.14 7.05 1.37
#